data_AF-A0A947BXP2-F1
#
_entry.id   AF-A0A947BXP2-F1
#
_cell.length_a   1.000
_cell.length_b   1.000
_cell.length_c   1.000
_cell.angle_alpha   90.00
_cell.angle_beta   90.00
_cell.angle_gamma   90.00
#
_symmetry.space_group_name_H-M   'P 1'
#
loop_
_entity.id
_entity.type
_entity.pdbx_description
1 polymer ?
#
loop_
_entity_poly.entity_id
_entity_poly.type
_entity_poly.pdbx_seq_one_letter_code
_entity_poly.pdbx_strand_id
1 'polypeptide(L)'
;VAELDEIERLQLFYQIAVTSRRDIGLAPDPKLGFEMAMLRMLAFRPAATVQAGTPATGTSPKPVARRPAAVPAALPPNRSAASVAQPSAAGPRSTSASAESVGSPDDLQDWPAFVAGLSLDGAARQLAENCALAFSSPFELRLGVERRNEHLLTDKLKARLKEAVQAHQGGGINVHFVLTDEPLDTTAGNTERAVEDGLRKAREAIHNDPGVREIIDVFGGEVVDDSIRPVQRDD
;
A
#
# COMPACT_ATOMS: atom_id res chain seq x y z
N VAL A 1 -28.69 -12.19 21.10
CA VAL A 1 -27.62 -13.05 21.66
C VAL A 1 -26.69 -13.55 20.56
N ALA A 2 -27.20 -14.03 19.41
CA ALA A 2 -26.37 -14.46 18.29
C ALA A 2 -25.47 -13.36 17.68
N GLU A 3 -25.96 -12.11 17.54
CA GLU A 3 -25.15 -11.01 16.96
C GLU A 3 -24.03 -10.51 17.89
N LEU A 4 -24.18 -10.65 19.21
CA LEU A 4 -23.13 -10.25 20.16
C LEU A 4 -21.95 -11.24 20.11
N ASP A 5 -22.24 -12.53 19.92
CA ASP A 5 -21.22 -13.56 19.71
C ASP A 5 -20.43 -13.31 18.40
N GLU A 6 -21.08 -12.78 17.36
CA GLU A 6 -20.43 -12.49 16.08
C GLU A 6 -19.44 -11.32 16.17
N ILE A 7 -19.80 -10.26 16.89
CA ILE A 7 -18.91 -9.10 17.12
C ILE A 7 -17.72 -9.49 18.00
N GLU A 8 -17.94 -10.24 19.07
CA GLU A 8 -16.87 -10.72 19.96
C GLU A 8 -15.91 -11.67 19.23
N ARG A 9 -16.43 -12.52 18.33
CA ARG A 9 -15.63 -13.39 17.48
C ARG A 9 -14.81 -12.62 16.45
N LEU A 10 -15.39 -11.61 15.82
CA LEU A 10 -14.68 -10.76 14.87
C LEU A 10 -13.52 -10.03 15.57
N GLN A 11 -13.78 -9.50 16.77
CA GLN A 11 -12.76 -8.84 17.58
C GLN A 11 -11.65 -9.81 18.03
N LEU A 12 -12.00 -11.04 18.41
CA LEU A 12 -11.05 -12.07 18.79
C LEU A 12 -10.14 -12.47 17.61
N PHE A 13 -10.72 -12.70 16.42
CA PHE A 13 -9.95 -13.02 15.21
C PHE A 13 -9.07 -11.86 14.77
N TYR A 14 -9.57 -10.63 14.86
CA TYR A 14 -8.78 -9.43 14.61
C TYR A 14 -7.56 -9.37 15.54
N GLN A 15 -7.74 -9.61 16.84
CA GLN A 15 -6.65 -9.60 17.80
C GLN A 15 -5.61 -10.71 17.53
N ILE A 16 -6.07 -11.91 17.19
CA ILE A 16 -5.19 -13.03 16.81
C ILE A 16 -4.42 -12.69 15.52
N ALA A 17 -5.06 -12.06 14.54
CA ALA A 17 -4.43 -11.65 13.29
C ALA A 17 -3.34 -10.59 13.50
N VAL A 18 -3.64 -9.54 14.28
CA VAL A 18 -2.68 -8.45 14.57
C VAL A 18 -1.46 -8.97 15.33
N THR A 19 -1.68 -9.85 16.30
CA THR A 19 -0.61 -10.47 17.08
C THR A 19 0.22 -11.40 16.20
N SER A 20 -0.42 -12.27 15.42
CA SER A 20 0.27 -13.22 14.55
C SER A 20 1.07 -12.55 13.43
N ARG A 21 0.60 -11.39 12.92
CA ARG A 21 1.36 -10.60 11.94
C ARG A 21 2.71 -10.13 12.49
N ARG A 22 2.80 -9.85 13.79
CA ARG A 22 4.07 -9.51 14.46
C ARG A 22 4.94 -10.74 14.66
N ASP A 23 4.33 -11.90 14.90
CA ASP A 23 5.02 -13.16 15.16
C ASP A 23 5.54 -13.87 13.89
N ILE A 24 4.99 -13.58 12.70
CA ILE A 24 5.42 -14.17 11.42
C ILE A 24 6.91 -13.92 11.16
N GLY A 25 7.44 -12.76 11.52
CA GLY A 25 8.87 -12.43 11.35
C GLY A 25 9.79 -13.16 12.32
N LEU A 26 9.24 -13.81 13.36
CA LEU A 26 9.98 -14.61 14.34
C LEU A 26 9.93 -16.11 14.00
N ALA A 27 9.10 -16.51 13.03
CA ALA A 27 8.98 -17.90 12.61
C ALA A 27 10.16 -18.32 11.70
N PRO A 28 10.57 -19.60 11.73
CA PRO A 28 11.61 -20.13 10.83
C PRO A 28 11.26 -19.99 9.34
N ASP A 29 9.96 -20.00 9.01
CA ASP A 29 9.39 -19.83 7.68
C ASP A 29 8.09 -19.00 7.81
N PRO A 30 7.88 -17.95 6.98
CA PRO A 30 6.64 -17.19 6.95
C PRO A 30 5.37 -18.03 6.79
N LYS A 31 5.42 -19.12 6.00
CA LYS A 31 4.27 -20.01 5.79
C LYS A 31 3.87 -20.70 7.10
N LEU A 32 4.85 -21.18 7.86
CA LEU A 32 4.61 -21.80 9.17
C LEU A 32 4.03 -20.80 10.17
N GLY A 33 4.50 -19.54 10.15
CA GLY A 33 3.95 -18.46 10.99
C GLY A 33 2.47 -18.18 10.69
N PHE A 34 2.09 -18.23 9.41
CA PHE A 34 0.70 -18.10 8.98
C PHE A 34 -0.15 -19.31 9.37
N GLU A 35 0.35 -20.53 9.18
CA GLU A 35 -0.34 -21.76 9.60
C GLU A 35 -0.61 -21.76 11.12
N MET A 36 0.35 -21.31 11.93
CA MET A 36 0.19 -21.16 13.38
C MET A 36 -0.83 -20.07 13.74
N ALA A 37 -0.97 -19.01 12.93
CA ALA A 37 -2.00 -17.99 13.10
C ALA A 37 -3.41 -18.57 12.85
N MET A 38 -3.57 -19.32 11.76
CA MET A 38 -4.84 -19.99 11.43
C MET A 38 -5.23 -21.02 12.49
N LEU A 39 -4.27 -21.81 12.98
CA LEU A 39 -4.51 -22.78 14.05
C LEU A 39 -4.98 -22.10 15.34
N ARG A 40 -4.45 -20.93 15.69
CA ARG A 40 -4.93 -20.14 16.85
C ARG A 40 -6.37 -19.64 16.65
N MET A 41 -6.71 -19.12 15.47
CA MET A 41 -8.09 -18.71 15.16
C MET A 41 -9.06 -19.89 15.23
N LEU A 42 -8.63 -21.08 14.78
CA LEU A 42 -9.45 -22.29 14.84
C LEU A 42 -9.56 -22.86 16.27
N ALA A 43 -8.51 -22.74 17.08
CA ALA A 43 -8.48 -23.25 18.46
C ALA A 43 -9.28 -22.38 19.44
N PHE A 44 -9.33 -21.06 19.23
CA PHE A 44 -10.08 -20.11 20.05
C PHE A 44 -11.44 -19.79 19.44
N ARG A 45 -12.22 -20.83 19.13
CA ARG A 45 -13.66 -20.68 18.89
C ARG A 45 -14.34 -20.69 20.26
N PRO A 46 -15.05 -19.62 20.67
CA PRO A 46 -15.82 -19.68 21.91
C PRO A 46 -16.91 -20.72 21.71
N ALA A 47 -16.71 -21.91 22.29
CA ALA A 47 -17.79 -22.86 22.46
C ALA A 47 -18.71 -22.26 23.53
N ALA A 48 -20.00 -22.10 23.20
CA ALA A 48 -21.02 -21.99 24.23
C ALA A 48 -20.78 -23.10 25.26
N THR A 49 -20.38 -22.70 26.47
CA THR A 49 -20.26 -23.53 27.68
C THR A 49 -20.18 -25.04 27.44
N VAL A 50 -18.97 -25.56 27.22
CA VAL A 50 -18.67 -26.94 27.60
C VAL A 50 -17.85 -26.86 28.89
N GLN A 51 -18.55 -26.94 30.02
CA GLN A 51 -17.92 -27.23 31.29
C GLN A 51 -17.35 -28.65 31.28
N ALA A 52 -16.26 -28.78 32.04
CA ALA A 52 -15.67 -29.98 32.62
C ALA A 52 -14.71 -30.80 31.74
N GLY A 53 -13.41 -30.73 32.10
CA GLY A 53 -12.41 -31.65 31.59
C GLY A 53 -10.94 -31.42 31.97
N THR A 54 -10.65 -31.01 33.23
CA THR A 54 -9.38 -31.26 33.95
C THR A 54 -8.10 -30.46 33.58
N PRO A 55 -7.38 -29.88 34.57
CA PRO A 55 -6.11 -29.18 34.39
C PRO A 55 -4.89 -30.10 34.57
N ALA A 56 -3.94 -30.04 33.64
CA ALA A 56 -2.60 -30.63 33.72
C ALA A 56 -1.83 -30.10 32.48
N THR A 57 -0.62 -29.58 32.49
CA THR A 57 0.47 -29.48 33.46
C THR A 57 1.35 -28.33 32.95
N GLY A 58 1.89 -27.51 33.84
CA GLY A 58 2.85 -26.47 33.47
C GLY A 58 4.12 -27.05 32.84
N THR A 59 4.72 -26.29 31.92
CA THR A 59 6.17 -26.24 31.73
C THR A 59 6.49 -24.94 31.01
N SER A 60 7.06 -24.00 31.75
CA SER A 60 7.82 -22.88 31.19
C SER A 60 9.07 -23.41 30.49
N PRO A 61 9.35 -23.09 29.22
CA PRO A 61 10.69 -23.27 28.69
C PRO A 61 11.53 -22.04 29.01
N LYS A 62 12.48 -22.25 29.91
CA LYS A 62 13.62 -21.41 30.25
C LYS A 62 14.45 -21.10 28.99
N PRO A 63 14.88 -19.85 28.73
CA PRO A 63 15.69 -19.55 27.55
C PRO A 63 17.11 -20.10 27.75
N VAL A 64 17.48 -21.08 26.94
CA VAL A 64 18.86 -21.57 26.87
C VAL A 64 19.63 -20.65 25.91
N ALA A 65 20.52 -19.84 26.49
CA ALA A 65 21.48 -19.04 25.76
C ALA A 65 22.36 -19.94 24.89
N ARG A 66 22.26 -19.81 23.56
CA ARG A 66 23.18 -20.43 22.61
C ARG A 66 24.18 -19.38 22.14
N ARG A 67 25.36 -19.44 22.76
CA ARG A 67 26.60 -18.74 22.39
C ARG A 67 27.00 -19.09 20.94
N PRO A 68 27.38 -18.14 20.08
CA PRO A 68 28.00 -18.46 18.80
C PRO A 68 29.42 -18.97 19.03
N ALA A 69 29.73 -20.15 18.48
CA ALA A 69 31.08 -20.66 18.37
C ALA A 69 31.80 -19.91 17.24
N ALA A 70 32.89 -19.24 17.60
CA ALA A 70 33.85 -18.68 16.68
C ALA A 70 34.72 -19.80 16.09
N VAL A 71 35.08 -19.67 14.82
CA VAL A 71 36.40 -20.08 14.33
C VAL A 71 36.90 -19.09 13.26
N PRO A 72 38.19 -18.72 13.28
CA PRO A 72 38.76 -17.63 12.50
C PRO A 72 39.63 -18.13 11.33
N ALA A 73 39.82 -17.28 10.31
CA ALA A 73 41.04 -17.16 9.47
C ALA A 73 40.77 -16.04 8.44
N ALA A 74 41.35 -14.83 8.52
CA ALA A 74 42.73 -14.46 8.18
C ALA A 74 43.11 -14.86 6.74
N LEU A 75 43.65 -14.04 5.84
CA LEU A 75 43.95 -12.61 5.64
C LEU A 75 44.25 -12.49 4.11
N PRO A 76 44.29 -11.29 3.49
CA PRO A 76 44.59 -11.05 2.05
C PRO A 76 46.14 -11.01 1.83
N PRO A 77 46.75 -10.82 0.62
CA PRO A 77 46.62 -9.59 -0.18
C PRO A 77 46.92 -9.65 -1.72
N ASN A 78 46.63 -8.51 -2.37
CA ASN A 78 47.46 -7.79 -3.36
C ASN A 78 47.24 -7.94 -4.88
N ARG A 79 46.82 -6.80 -5.46
CA ARG A 79 47.22 -6.09 -6.70
C ARG A 79 47.72 -6.87 -7.94
N SER A 80 47.05 -6.58 -9.08
CA SER A 80 47.54 -5.69 -10.14
C SER A 80 46.40 -5.51 -11.18
N ALA A 81 45.90 -4.30 -11.42
CA ALA A 81 46.37 -3.33 -12.41
C ALA A 81 46.07 -3.73 -13.88
N ALA A 82 45.07 -3.07 -14.47
CA ALA A 82 45.10 -2.61 -15.86
C ALA A 82 44.10 -1.45 -16.02
N SER A 83 44.67 -0.25 -16.03
CA SER A 83 44.05 0.98 -16.49
C SER A 83 44.06 0.97 -18.02
N VAL A 84 42.94 1.34 -18.62
CA VAL A 84 42.92 1.93 -19.97
C VAL A 84 42.02 3.14 -19.92
N ALA A 85 42.65 4.28 -20.18
CA ALA A 85 42.04 5.59 -20.27
C ALA A 85 41.24 5.77 -21.57
N GLN A 86 40.06 6.40 -21.44
CA GLN A 86 39.51 7.54 -22.18
C GLN A 86 39.94 7.80 -23.65
N PRO A 87 39.03 8.33 -24.50
CA PRO A 87 38.70 9.76 -24.40
C PRO A 87 37.21 10.12 -24.51
N SER A 88 36.92 11.27 -23.91
CA SER A 88 35.65 12.00 -23.96
C SER A 88 35.62 12.96 -25.16
N ALA A 89 34.45 13.07 -25.81
CA ALA A 89 34.01 14.23 -26.57
C ALA A 89 32.47 14.23 -26.49
N ALA A 90 31.85 15.10 -25.69
CA ALA A 90 31.50 16.49 -25.98
C ALA A 90 30.16 16.67 -26.74
N GLY A 91 29.07 16.74 -25.96
CA GLY A 91 27.90 17.61 -26.18
C GLY A 91 26.66 17.03 -26.90
N PRO A 92 25.47 17.64 -26.75
CA PRO A 92 25.09 18.77 -25.89
C PRO A 92 24.07 18.39 -24.79
N ARG A 93 23.91 19.34 -23.88
CA ARG A 93 22.85 19.41 -22.88
C ARG A 93 21.50 19.61 -23.57
N SER A 94 20.50 18.85 -23.17
CA SER A 94 19.09 19.29 -23.15
C SER A 94 18.69 19.27 -21.67
N THR A 95 18.98 20.33 -20.89
CA THR A 95 18.01 21.39 -20.58
C THR A 95 16.56 20.90 -20.56
N SER A 96 16.10 20.56 -19.34
CA SER A 96 14.90 21.15 -18.72
C SER A 96 13.82 21.62 -19.71
N ALA A 97 12.79 20.79 -19.91
CA ALA A 97 11.52 21.20 -20.50
C ALA A 97 10.41 20.23 -20.09
N SER A 98 9.99 20.30 -18.82
CA SER A 98 8.60 20.12 -18.41
C SER A 98 8.33 21.08 -17.26
N ALA A 99 8.51 22.37 -17.56
CA ALA A 99 7.94 23.47 -16.80
C ALA A 99 7.19 24.31 -17.81
N GLU A 100 6.02 23.83 -18.24
CA GLU A 100 4.97 24.62 -18.88
C GLU A 100 3.68 23.78 -18.92
N SER A 101 3.08 23.64 -17.74
CA SER A 101 1.65 23.84 -17.60
C SER A 101 1.53 24.97 -16.60
N VAL A 102 1.39 26.20 -17.10
CA VAL A 102 0.84 27.27 -16.27
C VAL A 102 -0.60 26.86 -16.04
N GLY A 103 -0.78 26.17 -14.92
CA GLY A 103 -2.07 25.71 -14.49
C GLY A 103 -3.03 26.88 -14.42
N SER A 104 -4.12 26.74 -15.16
CA SER A 104 -5.25 27.64 -15.05
C SER A 104 -5.77 27.60 -13.60
N PRO A 105 -6.59 28.56 -13.16
CA PRO A 105 -7.29 28.45 -11.86
C PRO A 105 -8.22 27.21 -11.73
N ASP A 106 -8.23 26.33 -12.73
CA ASP A 106 -8.94 25.04 -12.79
C ASP A 106 -8.10 23.85 -12.29
N ASP A 107 -6.79 23.99 -12.06
CA ASP A 107 -5.91 22.90 -11.58
C ASP A 107 -6.31 22.35 -10.21
N LEU A 108 -7.13 23.07 -9.44
CA LEU A 108 -7.70 22.53 -8.21
C LEU A 108 -8.79 21.49 -8.47
N GLN A 109 -9.54 21.57 -9.59
CA GLN A 109 -10.54 20.57 -9.93
C GLN A 109 -9.87 19.20 -10.15
N ASP A 110 -8.68 19.19 -10.74
CA ASP A 110 -7.83 18.01 -10.82
C ASP A 110 -6.93 17.86 -9.58
N TRP A 111 -7.57 17.65 -8.42
CA TRP A 111 -6.90 17.37 -7.15
C TRP A 111 -5.74 16.35 -7.27
N PRO A 112 -5.86 15.22 -8.02
CA PRO A 112 -4.73 14.30 -8.24
C PRO A 112 -3.50 14.96 -8.89
N ALA A 113 -3.70 15.77 -9.92
CA ALA A 113 -2.63 16.47 -10.63
C ALA A 113 -2.03 17.55 -9.74
N PHE A 114 -2.88 18.26 -8.99
CA PHE A 114 -2.46 19.22 -7.99
C PHE A 114 -1.54 18.56 -6.96
N VAL A 115 -1.98 17.46 -6.31
CA VAL A 115 -1.21 16.67 -5.32
C VAL A 115 0.13 16.20 -5.87
N ALA A 116 0.18 15.75 -7.13
CA ALA A 116 1.42 15.35 -7.78
C ALA A 116 2.42 16.52 -7.95
N GLY A 117 1.92 17.74 -8.10
CA GLY A 117 2.70 18.97 -8.15
C GLY A 117 3.20 19.47 -6.79
N LEU A 118 2.60 19.06 -5.67
CA LEU A 118 3.11 19.43 -4.35
C LEU A 118 4.35 18.59 -3.99
N SER A 119 5.37 19.28 -3.50
CA SER A 119 6.56 18.66 -2.92
C SER A 119 6.28 18.11 -1.51
N LEU A 120 5.43 17.09 -1.42
CA LEU A 120 5.07 16.39 -0.18
C LEU A 120 5.82 15.07 -0.06
N ASP A 121 6.34 14.78 1.14
CA ASP A 121 7.09 13.56 1.43
C ASP A 121 6.32 12.60 2.36
N GLY A 122 6.44 11.30 2.08
CA GLY A 122 6.00 10.20 2.95
C GLY A 122 4.55 10.29 3.41
N ALA A 123 4.33 10.35 4.73
CA ALA A 123 3.00 10.36 5.32
C ALA A 123 2.15 11.59 4.95
N ALA A 124 2.77 12.72 4.62
CA ALA A 124 2.03 13.92 4.19
C ALA A 124 1.48 13.76 2.77
N ARG A 125 2.25 13.11 1.88
CA ARG A 125 1.79 12.73 0.54
C ARG A 125 0.66 11.71 0.62
N GLN A 126 0.81 10.69 1.47
CA GLN A 126 -0.24 9.69 1.68
C GLN A 126 -1.54 10.33 2.16
N LEU A 127 -1.48 11.32 3.07
CA LEU A 127 -2.67 12.08 3.48
C LEU A 127 -3.30 12.78 2.27
N ALA A 128 -2.51 13.47 1.45
CA ALA A 128 -3.01 14.19 0.28
C ALA A 128 -3.68 13.27 -0.77
N GLU A 129 -3.10 12.09 -1.03
CA GLU A 129 -3.63 11.09 -1.96
C GLU A 129 -4.93 10.44 -1.45
N ASN A 130 -5.11 10.38 -0.13
CA ASN A 130 -6.31 9.84 0.54
C ASN A 130 -7.33 10.93 0.88
N CYS A 131 -7.05 12.18 0.53
CA CYS A 131 -8.01 13.27 0.55
C CYS A 131 -8.64 13.42 -0.83
N ALA A 132 -9.89 13.87 -0.86
CA ALA A 132 -10.53 14.37 -2.08
C ALA A 132 -10.92 15.83 -1.88
N LEU A 133 -10.90 16.60 -2.97
CA LEU A 133 -11.41 17.96 -2.95
C LEU A 133 -12.94 17.94 -2.83
N ALA A 134 -13.47 18.44 -1.71
CA ALA A 134 -14.91 18.61 -1.52
C ALA A 134 -15.39 20.00 -1.91
N PHE A 135 -14.56 21.03 -1.67
CA PHE A 135 -14.86 22.41 -2.03
C PHE A 135 -13.58 23.22 -2.21
N SER A 136 -13.54 24.04 -3.25
CA SER A 136 -12.44 24.98 -3.53
C SER A 136 -12.97 26.41 -3.62
N SER A 137 -12.31 27.33 -2.92
CA SER A 137 -12.55 28.77 -2.94
C SER A 137 -11.22 29.51 -2.80
N PRO A 138 -11.12 30.79 -3.25
CA PRO A 138 -9.90 31.59 -3.14
C PRO A 138 -9.37 31.77 -1.71
N PHE A 139 -10.21 31.56 -0.70
CA PHE A 139 -9.85 31.75 0.72
C PHE A 139 -10.08 30.51 1.59
N GLU A 140 -10.80 29.50 1.08
CA GLU A 140 -11.18 28.32 1.85
C GLU A 140 -11.12 27.07 0.97
N LEU A 141 -10.46 26.02 1.47
CA LEU A 141 -10.34 24.71 0.83
C LEU A 141 -10.90 23.66 1.77
N ARG A 142 -11.86 22.86 1.33
CA ARG A 142 -12.38 21.72 2.10
C ARG A 142 -11.92 20.42 1.47
N LEU A 143 -11.15 19.66 2.23
CA LEU A 143 -10.67 18.34 1.85
C LEU A 143 -11.44 17.29 2.64
N GLY A 144 -12.15 16.44 1.90
CA GLY A 144 -12.84 15.30 2.47
C GLY A 144 -11.87 14.15 2.68
N VAL A 145 -11.94 13.54 3.85
CA VAL A 145 -11.14 12.34 4.20
C VAL A 145 -12.09 11.27 4.67
N GLU A 146 -11.94 10.06 4.13
CA GLU A 146 -12.71 8.93 4.59
C GLU A 146 -12.35 8.56 6.03
N ARG A 147 -13.34 8.13 6.79
CA ARG A 147 -13.17 7.75 8.20
C ARG A 147 -12.11 6.66 8.43
N ARG A 148 -11.93 5.74 7.47
CA ARG A 148 -10.86 4.72 7.51
C ARG A 148 -9.44 5.33 7.64
N ASN A 149 -9.27 6.55 7.13
CA ASN A 149 -8.02 7.29 7.07
C ASN A 149 -7.93 8.40 8.14
N GLU A 150 -8.85 8.42 9.12
CA GLU A 150 -8.86 9.39 10.22
C GLU A 150 -7.54 9.42 10.99
N HIS A 151 -6.88 8.28 11.14
CA HIS A 151 -5.59 8.17 11.83
C HIS A 151 -4.47 8.99 11.16
N LEU A 152 -4.59 9.32 9.87
CA LEU A 152 -3.66 10.18 9.14
C LEU A 152 -3.93 11.68 9.39
N LEU A 153 -5.09 12.05 9.92
CA LEU A 153 -5.49 13.44 10.23
C LEU A 153 -4.85 13.98 11.52
N THR A 154 -3.55 13.76 11.69
CA THR A 154 -2.77 14.34 12.79
C THR A 154 -2.50 15.82 12.55
N ASP A 155 -2.40 16.62 13.61
CA ASP A 155 -2.16 18.06 13.49
C ASP A 155 -0.84 18.40 12.76
N LYS A 156 0.17 17.53 12.90
CA LYS A 156 1.43 17.65 12.17
C LYS A 156 1.24 17.50 10.66
N LEU A 157 0.49 16.49 10.22
CA LEU A 157 0.25 16.23 8.80
C LEU A 157 -0.70 17.28 8.20
N LYS A 158 -1.73 17.70 8.96
CA LYS A 158 -2.61 18.81 8.57
C LYS A 158 -1.83 20.11 8.36
N ALA A 159 -0.92 20.44 9.28
CA ALA A 159 -0.07 21.63 9.17
C ALA A 159 0.86 21.54 7.95
N ARG A 160 1.48 20.37 7.70
CA ARG A 160 2.33 20.14 6.53
C ARG A 160 1.58 20.26 5.22
N LEU A 161 0.39 19.66 5.11
CA LEU A 161 -0.43 19.77 3.91
C LEU A 161 -0.90 21.21 3.70
N LYS A 162 -1.34 21.89 4.77
CA LYS A 162 -1.73 23.30 4.73
C LYS A 162 -0.58 24.19 4.24
N GLU A 163 0.62 24.02 4.77
CA GLU A 163 1.81 24.78 4.39
C GLU A 163 2.15 24.55 2.90
N ALA A 164 2.11 23.31 2.44
CA ALA A 164 2.39 22.97 1.05
C ALA A 164 1.34 23.57 0.08
N VAL A 165 0.06 23.49 0.44
CA VAL A 165 -1.04 24.09 -0.33
C VAL A 165 -0.91 25.61 -0.40
N GLN A 166 -0.57 26.25 0.74
CA GLN A 166 -0.36 27.69 0.82
C GLN A 166 0.86 28.17 0.03
N ALA A 167 1.92 27.36 -0.03
CA ALA A 167 3.10 27.65 -0.85
C ALA A 167 2.76 27.66 -2.35
N HIS A 168 1.85 26.79 -2.80
CA HIS A 168 1.43 26.72 -4.21
C HIS A 168 0.34 27.73 -4.60
N GLN A 169 -0.65 28.02 -3.73
CA GLN A 169 -1.77 28.92 -4.07
C GLN A 169 -1.62 30.38 -3.57
N GLY A 170 -0.58 30.68 -2.80
CA GLY A 170 -0.41 31.98 -2.13
C GLY A 170 -1.02 31.96 -0.73
N GLY A 171 -0.29 32.49 0.25
CA GLY A 171 -0.43 32.24 1.70
C GLY A 171 -1.70 32.73 2.42
N GLY A 172 -2.88 32.72 1.77
CA GLY A 172 -4.15 33.17 2.34
C GLY A 172 -5.24 32.09 2.48
N ILE A 173 -5.02 30.86 2.00
CA ILE A 173 -6.07 29.83 1.99
C ILE A 173 -6.14 29.08 3.33
N ASN A 174 -7.36 28.97 3.85
CA ASN A 174 -7.67 28.12 4.99
C ASN A 174 -8.07 26.72 4.52
N VAL A 175 -7.28 25.72 4.90
CA VAL A 175 -7.56 24.31 4.61
C VAL A 175 -8.31 23.69 5.78
N HIS A 176 -9.53 23.24 5.54
CA HIS A 176 -10.38 22.49 6.47
C HIS A 176 -10.48 21.03 6.03
N PHE A 177 -10.35 20.13 6.99
CA PHE A 177 -10.52 18.69 6.77
C PHE A 177 -11.89 18.27 7.30
N VAL A 178 -12.66 17.59 6.45
CA VAL A 178 -13.99 17.07 6.81
C VAL A 178 -13.92 15.55 6.76
N LEU A 179 -14.26 14.89 7.86
CA LEU A 179 -14.41 13.44 7.85
C LEU A 179 -15.77 13.09 7.25
N THR A 180 -15.78 12.13 6.34
CA THR A 180 -17.01 11.56 5.79
C THR A 180 -16.94 10.03 5.78
N ASP A 181 -18.11 9.41 5.89
CA ASP A 181 -18.30 7.97 5.74
C ASP A 181 -18.62 7.59 4.26
N GLU A 182 -18.91 8.59 3.43
CA GLU A 182 -19.24 8.39 2.01
C GLU A 182 -17.94 8.18 1.19
N PRO A 183 -17.91 7.23 0.25
CA PRO A 183 -16.75 7.03 -0.61
C PRO A 183 -16.49 8.30 -1.42
N LEU A 184 -15.32 8.91 -1.24
CA LEU A 184 -14.92 10.05 -2.05
C LEU A 184 -14.10 9.62 -3.26
N ASP A 185 -14.10 10.48 -4.28
CA ASP A 185 -13.18 10.43 -5.41
C ASP A 185 -11.77 10.87 -4.97
N THR A 186 -11.17 10.06 -4.08
CA THR A 186 -9.78 10.23 -3.63
C THR A 186 -8.83 9.82 -4.74
N THR A 187 -7.64 10.43 -4.81
CA THR A 187 -6.62 10.04 -5.80
C THR A 187 -6.27 8.56 -5.69
N ALA A 188 -6.08 8.06 -4.47
CA ALA A 188 -5.85 6.64 -4.21
C ALA A 188 -7.02 5.77 -4.73
N GLY A 189 -8.27 6.12 -4.38
CA GLY A 189 -9.45 5.40 -4.85
C GLY A 189 -9.67 5.47 -6.36
N ASN A 190 -9.27 6.56 -7.02
CA ASN A 190 -9.35 6.72 -8.47
C ASN A 190 -8.29 5.88 -9.18
N THR A 191 -7.06 5.83 -8.66
CA THR A 191 -6.02 4.94 -9.20
C THR A 191 -6.39 3.47 -9.05
N GLU A 192 -6.96 3.08 -7.90
CA GLU A 192 -7.36 1.70 -7.63
C GLU A 192 -8.52 1.27 -8.56
N ARG A 193 -9.55 2.13 -8.71
CA ARG A 193 -10.64 1.90 -9.68
C ARG A 193 -10.15 1.84 -11.12
N ALA A 194 -9.23 2.72 -11.53
CA ALA A 194 -8.68 2.71 -12.88
C ALA A 194 -7.89 1.43 -13.18
N VAL A 195 -7.13 0.93 -12.21
CA VAL A 195 -6.40 -0.34 -12.32
C VAL A 195 -7.36 -1.52 -12.40
N GLU A 196 -8.39 -1.54 -11.55
CA GLU A 196 -9.41 -2.60 -11.53
C GLU A 196 -10.20 -2.64 -12.84
N ASP A 197 -10.65 -1.49 -13.34
CA ASP A 197 -11.31 -1.37 -14.64
C ASP A 197 -10.41 -1.80 -15.80
N GLY A 198 -9.12 -1.48 -15.73
CA GLY A 198 -8.12 -1.92 -16.70
C GLY A 198 -7.96 -3.44 -16.73
N LEU A 199 -7.86 -4.07 -15.56
CA LEU A 199 -7.74 -5.52 -15.44
C LEU A 199 -9.01 -6.23 -15.93
N ARG A 200 -10.19 -5.72 -15.56
CA ARG A 200 -11.49 -6.24 -16.01
C ARG A 200 -11.61 -6.19 -17.53
N LYS A 201 -11.31 -5.03 -18.14
CA LYS A 201 -11.29 -4.88 -19.61
C LYS A 201 -10.28 -5.81 -20.26
N ALA A 202 -9.09 -5.99 -19.67
CA ALA A 202 -8.08 -6.91 -20.20
C ALA A 202 -8.57 -8.37 -20.17
N ARG A 203 -9.21 -8.81 -19.08
CA ARG A 203 -9.79 -10.15 -18.98
C ARG A 203 -10.89 -10.37 -20.01
N GLU A 204 -11.81 -9.41 -20.10
CA GLU A 204 -12.88 -9.44 -21.10
C GLU A 204 -12.32 -9.47 -22.52
N ALA A 205 -11.27 -8.69 -22.81
CA ALA A 205 -10.64 -8.66 -24.13
C ALA A 205 -10.00 -10.01 -24.50
N ILE A 206 -9.25 -10.64 -23.58
CA ILE A 206 -8.63 -11.95 -23.80
C ILE A 206 -9.70 -13.04 -24.00
N HIS A 207 -10.76 -13.04 -23.19
CA HIS A 207 -11.84 -14.02 -23.32
C HIS A 207 -12.69 -13.81 -24.59
N ASN A 208 -12.80 -12.56 -25.05
CA ASN A 208 -13.50 -12.21 -26.29
C ASN A 208 -12.61 -12.26 -27.52
N ASP A 209 -11.32 -12.54 -27.38
CA ASP A 209 -10.39 -12.63 -28.50
C ASP A 209 -10.71 -13.88 -29.35
N PRO A 210 -10.98 -13.72 -30.66
CA PRO A 210 -11.29 -14.83 -31.54
C PRO A 210 -10.17 -15.88 -31.66
N GLY A 211 -8.90 -15.45 -31.65
CA GLY A 211 -7.75 -16.34 -31.75
C GLY A 211 -7.54 -17.16 -30.48
N VAL A 212 -7.74 -16.55 -29.31
CA VAL A 212 -7.70 -17.27 -28.02
C VAL A 212 -8.77 -18.35 -27.96
N ARG A 213 -10.00 -18.06 -28.43
CA ARG A 213 -11.08 -19.05 -28.50
C ARG A 213 -10.76 -20.20 -29.43
N GLU A 214 -10.18 -19.93 -30.59
CA GLU A 214 -9.74 -20.98 -31.53
C GLU A 214 -8.64 -21.86 -30.92
N ILE A 215 -7.70 -21.28 -30.17
CA ILE A 215 -6.64 -22.05 -29.49
C ILE A 215 -7.21 -22.95 -28.38
N ILE A 216 -8.18 -22.44 -27.60
CA ILE A 216 -8.87 -23.24 -26.58
C ILE A 216 -9.62 -24.40 -27.24
N ASP A 217 -10.32 -24.15 -28.34
CA ASP A 217 -11.12 -25.17 -29.05
C ASP A 217 -10.24 -26.23 -29.74
N VAL A 218 -9.16 -25.81 -30.41
CA VAL A 218 -8.28 -26.69 -31.18
C VAL A 218 -7.29 -27.46 -30.30
N PHE A 219 -6.75 -26.83 -29.25
CA PHE A 219 -5.67 -27.39 -28.44
C PHE A 219 -6.09 -27.77 -27.02
N GLY A 220 -7.34 -27.51 -26.61
CA GLY A 220 -7.84 -27.80 -25.26
C GLY A 220 -7.13 -26.98 -24.17
N GLY A 221 -6.66 -25.78 -24.52
CA GLY A 221 -5.94 -24.88 -23.60
C GLY A 221 -6.86 -24.24 -22.56
N GLU A 222 -6.30 -23.84 -21.42
CA GLU A 222 -6.99 -23.10 -20.36
C GLU A 222 -6.35 -21.73 -20.18
N VAL A 223 -7.17 -20.68 -20.02
CA VAL A 223 -6.69 -19.33 -19.75
C VAL A 223 -6.48 -19.16 -18.25
N VAL A 224 -5.27 -18.76 -17.86
CA VAL A 224 -4.95 -18.46 -16.46
C VAL A 224 -5.27 -16.99 -16.18
N ASP A 225 -6.44 -16.72 -15.62
CA ASP A 225 -6.96 -15.38 -15.34
C ASP A 225 -6.02 -14.49 -14.50
N ASP A 226 -5.24 -15.10 -13.59
CA ASP A 226 -4.26 -14.40 -12.73
C ASP A 226 -3.02 -13.90 -13.49
N SER A 227 -2.77 -14.40 -14.71
CA SER A 227 -1.63 -13.98 -15.53
C SER A 227 -1.95 -12.80 -16.46
N ILE A 228 -3.21 -12.36 -16.52
CA ILE A 228 -3.64 -11.29 -17.42
C ILE A 228 -3.19 -9.95 -16.85
N ARG A 229 -2.37 -9.19 -17.60
CA ARG A 229 -1.95 -7.84 -17.24
C ARG A 229 -2.52 -6.82 -18.22
N PRO A 230 -2.97 -5.64 -17.76
CA PRO A 230 -3.38 -4.56 -18.65
C PRO A 230 -2.17 -4.09 -19.47
N VAL A 231 -2.35 -4.01 -20.78
CA VAL A 231 -1.32 -3.49 -21.70
C VAL A 231 -1.22 -1.98 -21.46
N GLN A 232 -0.07 -1.53 -20.94
CA GLN A 232 0.27 -0.11 -20.99
C GLN A 232 0.63 0.20 -22.43
N ARG A 233 -0.18 1.02 -23.09
CA ARG A 233 0.11 1.47 -24.44
C ARG A 233 1.20 2.54 -24.34
N ASP A 234 2.45 2.10 -24.42
CA ASP A 234 3.57 2.98 -24.76
C ASP A 234 3.45 3.30 -26.26
N ASP A 235 2.94 4.49 -26.58
CA ASP A 235 3.01 5.13 -27.90
C ASP A 235 3.52 6.57 -27.71
#